data_AF-A0A482XBH9-F1
#
_entry.id   AF-A0A482XBH9-F1
#
_cell.length_a   1.000
_cell.length_b   1.000
_cell.length_c   1.000
_cell.angle_alpha   90.00
_cell.angle_beta   90.00
_cell.angle_gamma   90.00
#
_symmetry.space_group_name_H-M   'P 1'
#
loop_
_entity.id
_entity.type
_entity.pdbx_description
1 polymer ?
#
loop_
_entity_poly.entity_id
_entity_poly.type
_entity_poly.pdbx_seq_one_letter_code
_entity_poly.pdbx_strand_id
1 'polypeptide(L)'
;MDRYSRPRCMPHRKEGDICRPASDMAQNKSISVTPFESLDFTNVHDVMCPCMAGLHCYGEGYQMATCVREKLSFFKNVLDEFGGDEGYD
;
A
#
# COMPACT_ATOMS: atom_id res chain seq x y z
N MET A 1 -6.82 16.84 -20.72
CA MET A 1 -6.73 15.52 -20.05
C MET A 1 -6.17 15.84 -18.68
N ASP A 2 -7.03 16.05 -17.67
CA ASP A 2 -6.61 16.75 -16.44
C ASP A 2 -7.01 16.05 -15.13
N ARG A 3 -7.50 14.81 -15.22
CA ARG A 3 -8.04 14.12 -14.03
C ARG A 3 -6.96 13.69 -13.02
N TYR A 4 -5.68 13.69 -13.42
CA TYR A 4 -4.56 13.24 -12.57
C TYR A 4 -3.42 14.26 -12.42
N SER A 5 -3.57 15.49 -12.94
CA SER A 5 -2.48 16.48 -12.95
C SER A 5 -2.21 17.11 -11.58
N ARG A 6 -3.13 16.97 -10.63
CA ARG A 6 -3.01 17.55 -9.28
C ARG A 6 -3.37 16.53 -8.20
N PRO A 7 -2.44 16.17 -7.29
CA PRO A 7 -2.71 15.27 -6.19
C PRO A 7 -3.76 15.89 -5.28
N ARG A 8 -4.57 15.04 -4.65
CA ARG A 8 -5.58 15.46 -3.68
C ARG A 8 -5.35 14.68 -2.40
N CYS A 9 -5.59 15.34 -1.28
CA CYS A 9 -5.63 14.65 0.01
C CYS A 9 -6.87 13.76 0.02
N MET A 10 -6.65 12.47 0.24
CA MET A 10 -7.67 11.44 0.32
C MET A 10 -7.40 10.59 1.57
N PRO A 11 -8.42 10.04 2.23
CA PRO A 11 -8.22 9.20 3.39
C PRO A 11 -7.51 7.89 2.99
N HIS A 12 -6.67 7.37 3.88
CA HIS A 12 -6.16 6.00 3.75
C HIS A 12 -7.31 4.98 3.71
N ARG A 13 -7.06 3.86 3.03
CA ARG A 13 -8.04 2.79 2.84
C ARG A 13 -8.19 1.98 4.12
N LYS A 14 -9.43 1.65 4.48
CA LYS A 14 -9.79 0.93 5.70
C LYS A 14 -9.81 -0.58 5.44
N GLU A 15 -9.91 -1.36 6.51
CA GLU A 15 -10.03 -2.82 6.41
C GLU A 15 -11.24 -3.22 5.55
N GLY A 16 -11.04 -4.12 4.58
CA GLY A 16 -12.03 -4.53 3.59
C GLY A 16 -12.16 -3.60 2.38
N ASP A 17 -11.56 -2.41 2.38
CA ASP A 17 -11.55 -1.54 1.21
C ASP A 17 -10.71 -2.15 0.09
N ILE A 18 -11.13 -1.93 -1.16
CA ILE A 18 -10.32 -2.22 -2.35
C ILE A 18 -9.03 -1.40 -2.27
N CYS A 19 -7.91 -2.07 -2.53
CA CYS A 19 -6.58 -1.48 -2.56
C CYS A 19 -5.83 -1.90 -3.83
N ARG A 20 -4.66 -1.30 -4.07
CA ARG A 20 -3.77 -1.66 -5.17
C ARG A 20 -2.36 -1.90 -4.61
N PRO A 21 -1.74 -3.06 -4.87
CA PRO A 21 -0.42 -3.37 -4.32
C PRO A 21 0.66 -2.33 -4.70
N ALA A 22 0.57 -1.77 -5.92
CA ALA A 22 1.49 -0.74 -6.39
C ALA A 22 1.27 0.64 -5.73
N SER A 23 0.16 0.85 -5.02
CA SER A 23 -0.13 2.12 -4.34
C SER A 23 0.60 2.27 -3.01
N ASP A 24 1.28 1.25 -2.49
CA ASP A 24 2.13 1.42 -1.30
C ASP A 24 3.43 2.19 -1.61
N MET A 25 3.87 2.21 -2.87
CA MET A 25 5.06 2.95 -3.26
C MET A 25 4.72 4.42 -3.48
N ALA A 26 5.09 5.25 -2.51
CA ALA A 26 4.93 6.67 -2.61
C ALA A 26 5.94 7.29 -3.59
N GLN A 27 5.49 8.27 -4.37
CA GLN A 27 6.30 8.98 -5.34
C GLN A 27 6.47 10.44 -4.92
N ASN A 28 7.65 11.00 -5.20
CA ASN A 28 7.88 12.43 -5.12
C ASN A 28 7.51 13.05 -6.48
N LYS A 29 6.66 14.07 -6.49
CA LYS A 29 6.24 14.76 -7.71
C LYS A 29 6.40 16.26 -7.55
N SER A 30 7.09 16.88 -8.50
CA SER A 30 7.10 18.33 -8.67
C SER A 30 6.01 18.71 -9.66
N ILE A 31 5.13 19.63 -9.27
CA ILE A 31 4.01 20.07 -10.10
C ILE A 31 4.09 21.56 -10.29
N SER A 32 4.22 21.99 -11.54
CA SER A 32 4.14 23.40 -11.93
C SER A 32 2.72 23.91 -11.71
N VAL A 33 2.54 24.79 -10.72
CA VAL A 33 1.27 25.47 -10.44
C VAL A 33 1.12 26.68 -11.36
N THR A 34 2.25 27.35 -11.65
CA THR A 34 2.37 28.45 -12.63
C THR A 34 3.64 28.25 -13.47
N PRO A 35 3.87 29.02 -14.54
CA PRO A 35 5.08 28.90 -15.38
C PRO A 35 6.40 29.13 -14.62
N PHE A 36 6.34 29.81 -13.47
CA PHE A 36 7.51 30.20 -12.68
C PHE A 36 7.50 29.56 -11.28
N GLU A 37 6.48 28.77 -10.95
CA GLU A 37 6.27 28.22 -9.62
C GLU A 37 5.93 26.73 -9.70
N SER A 38 6.79 25.92 -9.11
CA SER A 38 6.58 24.50 -8.89
C SER A 38 6.45 24.20 -7.40
N LEU A 39 5.48 23.35 -7.07
CA LEU A 39 5.34 22.80 -5.73
C LEU A 39 5.81 21.34 -5.72
N ASP A 40 6.64 21.03 -4.74
CA ASP A 40 7.11 19.67 -4.50
C ASP A 40 6.16 18.94 -3.55
N PHE A 41 5.58 17.86 -4.04
CA PHE A 41 4.73 16.96 -3.26
C PHE A 41 5.52 15.70 -2.95
N THR A 42 5.70 15.43 -1.66
CA THR A 42 6.17 14.14 -1.16
C THR A 42 4.98 13.24 -0.85
N ASN A 43 5.22 11.93 -0.85
CA ASN A 43 4.22 10.94 -0.45
C ASN A 43 2.96 10.90 -1.36
N VAL A 44 3.16 11.02 -2.69
CA VAL A 44 2.07 10.98 -3.66
C VAL A 44 1.85 9.56 -4.15
N HIS A 45 0.61 9.08 -4.06
CA HIS A 45 0.23 7.75 -4.54
C HIS A 45 -0.61 7.85 -5.82
N ASP A 46 -0.33 6.97 -6.77
CA ASP A 46 -1.09 6.92 -8.02
C ASP A 46 -2.43 6.21 -7.80
N VAL A 47 -3.49 6.82 -8.33
CA VAL A 47 -4.88 6.30 -8.38
C VAL A 47 -5.60 6.24 -7.03
N MET A 48 -4.99 5.68 -5.98
CA MET A 48 -5.60 5.52 -4.66
C MET A 48 -4.56 5.63 -3.53
N CYS A 49 -5.03 6.03 -2.35
CA CYS A 49 -4.22 6.01 -1.14
C CYS A 49 -3.90 4.57 -0.70
N PRO A 50 -2.79 4.38 0.04
CA PRO A 50 -2.44 3.09 0.63
C PRO A 50 -3.44 2.68 1.72
N CYS A 51 -3.30 1.45 2.18
CA CYS A 51 -4.01 0.97 3.36
C CYS A 51 -3.60 1.75 4.62
N MET A 52 -4.50 1.85 5.59
CA MET A 52 -4.21 2.42 6.90
C MET A 52 -3.10 1.61 7.59
N ALA A 53 -2.32 2.27 8.46
CA ALA A 53 -1.24 1.61 9.20
C ALA A 53 -1.71 0.32 9.90
N GLY A 54 -0.95 -0.76 9.75
CA GLY A 54 -1.27 -2.09 10.27
C GLY A 54 -2.18 -2.94 9.38
N LEU A 55 -2.55 -2.43 8.19
CA LEU A 55 -3.25 -3.18 7.16
C LEU A 55 -2.33 -3.34 5.94
N HIS A 56 -2.42 -4.50 5.30
CA HIS A 56 -1.66 -4.85 4.10
C HIS A 56 -2.61 -5.04 2.92
N CYS A 57 -2.19 -4.60 1.74
CA CYS A 57 -2.96 -4.83 0.53
C CYS A 57 -2.73 -6.26 0.03
N TYR A 58 -3.73 -7.14 0.21
CA TYR A 58 -3.62 -8.56 -0.14
C TYR A 58 -4.69 -8.97 -1.16
N GLY A 59 -4.28 -9.76 -2.14
CA GLY A 59 -5.17 -10.40 -3.12
C GLY A 59 -4.43 -10.88 -4.36
N GLU A 60 -4.95 -11.94 -4.99
CA GLU A 60 -4.41 -12.47 -6.24
C GLU A 60 -4.92 -11.64 -7.43
N GLY A 61 -4.19 -10.56 -7.75
CA GLY A 61 -4.42 -9.74 -8.95
C GLY A 61 -4.94 -8.33 -8.68
N TYR A 62 -4.72 -7.44 -9.66
CA TYR A 62 -4.99 -5.98 -9.56
C TYR A 62 -6.45 -5.59 -9.30
N GLN A 63 -7.41 -6.51 -9.43
CA GLN A 63 -8.85 -6.23 -9.31
C GLN A 63 -9.49 -6.81 -8.05
N MET A 64 -8.80 -7.69 -7.31
CA MET A 64 -9.38 -8.42 -6.17
C MET A 64 -8.60 -8.19 -4.87
N ALA A 65 -7.72 -7.17 -4.83
CA ALA A 65 -6.95 -6.85 -3.64
C ALA A 65 -7.75 -5.98 -2.67
N THR A 66 -7.66 -6.32 -1.38
CA THR A 66 -8.31 -5.57 -0.29
C THR A 66 -7.36 -5.34 0.86
N CYS A 67 -7.59 -4.27 1.63
CA CYS A 67 -6.81 -4.02 2.84
C CYS A 67 -7.22 -5.01 3.92
N VAL A 68 -6.29 -5.88 4.30
CA VAL A 68 -6.50 -6.88 5.36
C VAL A 68 -5.56 -6.61 6.52
N ARG A 69 -6.03 -6.86 7.74
CA ARG A 69 -5.14 -6.84 8.90
C ARG A 69 -4.28 -8.11 8.86
N GLU A 70 -2.98 -7.96 9.06
CA GLU A 70 -2.13 -9.12 9.32
C GLU A 70 -2.65 -9.81 10.59
N LYS A 71 -3.28 -10.98 10.42
CA LYS A 71 -3.52 -11.86 11.56
C LYS A 71 -2.18 -12.49 11.91
N LEU A 72 -1.57 -12.03 13.00
CA LEU A 72 -0.40 -12.64 13.64
C LEU A 72 -0.55 -14.18 13.83
N SER A 73 -1.78 -14.69 13.84
CA SER A 73 -2.10 -16.12 13.86
C SER A 73 -1.60 -16.89 12.62
N PHE A 74 -1.46 -16.25 11.46
CA PHE A 74 -0.96 -16.89 10.24
C PHE A 74 0.55 -17.17 10.34
N PHE A 75 1.32 -16.23 10.90
CA PHE A 75 2.74 -16.44 11.19
C PHE A 75 2.99 -17.51 12.25
N LYS A 76 2.09 -17.68 13.21
CA LYS A 76 2.23 -18.75 14.21
C LYS A 76 2.15 -20.13 13.56
N ASN A 77 1.29 -20.31 12.55
CA ASN A 77 1.22 -21.57 11.79
C ASN A 77 2.42 -21.75 10.83
N VAL A 78 2.90 -20.68 10.19
CA VAL A 78 4.09 -20.76 9.31
C VAL A 78 5.37 -21.05 10.11
N LEU A 79 5.53 -20.50 11.32
CA LEU A 79 6.67 -20.83 12.19
C LEU A 79 6.56 -22.23 12.80
N ASP A 80 5.36 -22.76 13.03
CA ASP A 80 5.16 -24.16 13.44
C ASP A 80 5.50 -25.14 12.30
N GLU A 81 5.20 -24.80 11.04
CA GLU A 81 5.53 -25.66 9.88
C GLU A 81 7.02 -25.70 9.53
N PHE A 82 7.82 -24.69 9.94
CA PHE A 82 9.28 -24.66 9.73
C PHE A 82 10.10 -24.96 11.00
N GLY A 83 9.45 -25.23 12.13
CA GLY A 83 10.06 -25.34 13.45
C GLY A 83 10.32 -26.76 13.95
N GLY A 84 10.47 -27.76 13.07
CA GLY A 84 10.67 -29.14 13.49
C GLY A 84 11.58 -29.93 12.56
N ASP A 85 12.90 -29.73 12.69
CA ASP A 85 13.93 -30.76 12.50
C ASP A 85 15.32 -30.16 12.74
N GLU A 86 15.70 -29.96 14.01
CA GLU A 86 17.11 -29.87 14.40
C GLU A 86 17.41 -30.98 15.43
N GLY A 87 17.46 -32.22 14.93
CA GLY A 87 18.17 -33.30 15.60
C GLY A 87 19.66 -33.19 15.26
N TYR A 88 20.46 -32.69 16.20
CA TYR A 88 21.92 -32.86 16.19
C TYR A 88 22.23 -34.24 16.80
N ASP A 89 22.85 -35.11 16.01
CA ASP A 89 23.59 -36.31 16.46
C ASP A 89 25.01 -35.90 16.87
#